data_AF-A0A6I4P3I8-F1
#
_entry.id   AF-A0A6I4P3I8-F1
#
_cell.length_a   1.000
_cell.length_b   1.000
_cell.length_c   1.000
_cell.angle_alpha   90.00
_cell.angle_beta   90.00
_cell.angle_gamma   90.00
#
_symmetry.space_group_name_H-M   'P 1'
#
loop_
_entity.id
_entity.type
_entity.pdbx_description
1 polymer ?
#
loop_
_entity_poly.entity_id
_entity_poly.type
_entity_poly.pdbx_seq_one_letter_code
_entity_poly.pdbx_strand_id
1 'polypeptide(L)'
;MTLDQWYDKYWPAIESSIRPATARSYGVAWRLRVKPSLGRHRLDEITAPMIESAMVAWSGGASAKNDALAVLSRLLDGARRSRFIDYNPAREVKRPSMRESISPVSRALRLEQISTLLDLIPDGAYRRYFAAHDYTGMRGRGDCAARWRRRLRARRHPRQPLVEPGHARRAHRAVAQEAQVADVPLIDALRPYAEAAARGKRGSDVLFDGPDGGRLTNHNVRRAVNWQELREAIGRPDLGIHDLQRRTGNVTTPNQAKP
;
A
#
# COMPACT_ATOMS: atom_id res chain seq x y z
N MET A 1 -36.60 -5.30 -4.74
CA MET A 1 -35.15 -5.55 -4.92
C MET A 1 -34.46 -5.27 -3.59
N THR A 2 -33.91 -6.28 -2.92
CA THR A 2 -33.12 -6.07 -1.68
C THR A 2 -31.67 -5.75 -1.98
N LEU A 3 -30.94 -5.22 -0.99
CA LEU A 3 -29.51 -4.92 -1.15
C LEU A 3 -28.68 -6.19 -1.42
N ASP A 4 -29.02 -7.33 -0.79
CA ASP A 4 -28.34 -8.61 -1.02
C ASP A 4 -28.55 -9.12 -2.45
N GLN A 5 -29.80 -9.11 -2.93
CA GLN A 5 -30.13 -9.47 -4.31
C GLN A 5 -29.44 -8.54 -5.31
N TRP A 6 -29.37 -7.25 -4.99
CA TRP A 6 -28.69 -6.27 -5.83
C TRP A 6 -27.18 -6.47 -5.87
N TYR A 7 -26.57 -6.84 -4.74
CA TYR A 7 -25.16 -7.19 -4.68
C TYR A 7 -24.85 -8.36 -5.61
N ASP A 8 -25.60 -9.47 -5.53
CA ASP A 8 -25.36 -10.64 -6.36
C ASP A 8 -25.44 -10.31 -7.86
N LYS A 9 -26.36 -9.41 -8.24
CA LYS A 9 -26.55 -8.98 -9.63
C LYS A 9 -25.48 -7.98 -10.11
N TYR A 10 -25.11 -7.01 -9.27
CA TYR A 10 -24.33 -5.84 -9.70
C TYR A 10 -22.86 -5.86 -9.28
N TRP A 11 -22.50 -6.65 -8.27
CA TRP A 11 -21.12 -6.80 -7.81
C TRP A 11 -20.14 -7.17 -8.93
N PRO A 12 -20.43 -8.09 -9.88
CA PRO A 12 -19.50 -8.40 -10.96
C PRO A 12 -19.10 -7.20 -11.83
N ALA A 13 -20.02 -6.26 -12.05
CA ALA A 13 -19.75 -5.02 -12.77
C ALA A 13 -18.84 -4.08 -11.96
N ILE A 14 -19.03 -4.01 -10.64
CA ILE A 14 -18.14 -3.26 -9.76
C ILE A 14 -16.75 -3.91 -9.71
N GLU A 15 -16.69 -5.22 -9.49
CA GLU A 15 -15.44 -5.98 -9.32
C GLU A 15 -14.52 -5.87 -10.54
N SER A 16 -15.08 -5.98 -11.74
CA SER A 16 -14.32 -5.83 -12.99
C SER A 16 -13.72 -4.43 -13.18
N SER A 17 -14.32 -3.40 -12.57
CA SER A 17 -13.87 -2.00 -12.66
C SER A 17 -12.82 -1.59 -11.62
N ILE A 18 -12.49 -2.46 -10.67
CA ILE A 18 -11.59 -2.14 -9.54
C ILE A 18 -10.39 -3.09 -9.47
N ARG A 19 -9.39 -2.69 -8.69
CA ARG A 19 -8.19 -3.52 -8.47
C ARG A 19 -8.58 -4.79 -7.70
N PRO A 20 -7.96 -5.95 -8.00
CA PRO A 20 -8.21 -7.20 -7.26
C PRO A 20 -8.02 -7.07 -5.74
N ALA A 21 -7.03 -6.28 -5.30
CA ALA A 21 -6.81 -6.04 -3.87
C ALA A 21 -7.99 -5.29 -3.22
N THR A 22 -8.54 -4.29 -3.92
CA THR A 22 -9.70 -3.53 -3.48
C THR A 22 -10.97 -4.40 -3.47
N ALA A 23 -11.16 -5.23 -4.50
CA ALA A 23 -12.26 -6.19 -4.55
C ALA A 23 -12.25 -7.14 -3.34
N ARG A 24 -11.08 -7.67 -2.97
CA ARG A 24 -10.94 -8.50 -1.75
C ARG A 24 -11.32 -7.75 -0.47
N SER A 25 -10.82 -6.52 -0.29
CA SER A 25 -11.19 -5.70 0.87
C SER A 25 -12.69 -5.44 0.94
N TYR A 26 -13.32 -5.10 -0.19
CA TYR A 26 -14.76 -4.87 -0.28
C TYR A 26 -15.57 -6.15 -0.05
N GLY A 27 -15.12 -7.30 -0.54
CA GLY A 27 -15.77 -8.58 -0.25
C GLY A 27 -15.77 -8.93 1.24
N VAL A 28 -14.66 -8.66 1.94
CA VAL A 28 -14.58 -8.79 3.41
C VAL A 28 -15.53 -7.79 4.09
N ALA A 29 -15.54 -6.54 3.63
CA ALA A 29 -16.40 -5.50 4.19
C ALA A 29 -17.89 -5.81 3.99
N TRP A 30 -18.27 -6.32 2.83
CA TRP A 30 -19.62 -6.80 2.53
C TRP A 30 -20.02 -7.93 3.48
N ARG A 31 -19.25 -9.03 3.49
CA ARG A 31 -19.58 -10.24 4.25
C ARG A 31 -19.67 -10.02 5.76
N LEU A 32 -18.77 -9.21 6.32
CA LEU A 32 -18.66 -9.04 7.78
C LEU A 32 -19.50 -7.88 8.33
N ARG A 33 -19.94 -6.93 7.49
CA ARG A 33 -20.56 -5.69 7.97
C ARG A 33 -21.84 -5.36 7.23
N VAL A 34 -21.76 -5.12 5.92
CA VAL A 34 -22.90 -4.61 5.15
C VAL A 34 -23.99 -5.66 4.99
N LYS A 35 -23.67 -6.88 4.55
CA LYS A 35 -24.66 -7.95 4.35
C LYS A 35 -25.44 -8.29 5.63
N PRO A 36 -24.79 -8.53 6.79
CA PRO A 36 -25.52 -8.86 8.01
C PRO A 36 -26.42 -7.73 8.54
N SER A 37 -26.06 -6.47 8.30
CA SER A 37 -26.79 -5.31 8.85
C SER A 37 -27.84 -4.73 7.91
N LEU A 38 -27.54 -4.62 6.61
CA LEU A 38 -28.38 -3.92 5.63
C LEU A 38 -28.85 -4.80 4.47
N GLY A 39 -28.30 -6.02 4.30
CA GLY A 39 -28.53 -6.85 3.12
C GLY A 39 -30.00 -7.19 2.85
N ARG A 40 -30.80 -7.37 3.92
CA ARG A 40 -32.22 -7.74 3.81
C ARG A 40 -33.15 -6.57 3.48
N HIS A 41 -32.70 -5.33 3.68
CA HIS A 41 -33.51 -4.15 3.41
C HIS A 41 -33.68 -3.94 1.91
N ARG A 42 -34.84 -3.40 1.51
CA ARG A 42 -35.02 -2.96 0.13
C ARG A 42 -34.16 -1.75 -0.15
N LEU A 43 -33.74 -1.60 -1.42
CA LEU A 43 -32.88 -0.48 -1.81
C LEU A 43 -33.50 0.89 -1.50
N ASP A 44 -34.80 1.02 -1.69
CA ASP A 44 -35.60 2.23 -1.45
C ASP A 44 -35.91 2.51 0.03
N GLU A 45 -35.73 1.53 0.91
CA GLU A 45 -35.90 1.68 2.36
C GLU A 45 -34.61 2.11 3.06
N ILE A 46 -33.45 1.97 2.41
CA ILE A 46 -32.17 2.31 3.02
C ILE A 46 -32.04 3.83 3.10
N THR A 47 -31.88 4.35 4.31
CA THR A 47 -31.70 5.79 4.58
C THR A 47 -30.34 6.06 5.23
N ALA A 48 -29.87 7.32 5.18
CA ALA A 48 -28.61 7.69 5.82
C ALA A 48 -28.59 7.38 7.34
N PRO A 49 -29.65 7.68 8.13
CA PRO A 49 -29.69 7.30 9.55
C PRO A 49 -29.62 5.79 9.81
N MET A 50 -30.19 4.97 8.92
CA MET A 50 -30.06 3.51 9.02
C MET A 50 -28.62 3.06 8.79
N ILE A 51 -27.93 3.67 7.83
CA ILE A 51 -26.51 3.37 7.56
C ILE A 51 -25.65 3.79 8.75
N GLU A 52 -25.89 4.97 9.32
CA GLU A 52 -25.18 5.46 10.51
C GLU A 52 -25.39 4.53 11.72
N SER A 53 -26.63 4.09 11.95
CA SER A 53 -26.96 3.13 13.00
C SER A 53 -26.24 1.79 12.79
N ALA A 54 -26.23 1.27 11.56
CA ALA A 54 -25.50 0.05 11.21
C ALA A 54 -23.97 0.22 11.43
N MET A 55 -23.42 1.39 11.08
CA MET A 55 -22.00 1.69 11.22
C MET A 55 -21.50 1.67 12.66
N VAL A 56 -22.35 2.01 13.64
CA VAL A 56 -22.02 1.89 15.07
C VAL A 56 -21.72 0.43 15.41
N ALA A 57 -22.58 -0.49 14.97
CA ALA A 57 -22.46 -1.93 15.22
C ALA A 57 -21.38 -2.63 14.39
N TRP A 58 -20.87 -2.02 13.31
CA TRP A 58 -19.81 -2.63 12.50
C TRP A 58 -18.52 -2.84 13.30
N SER A 59 -17.94 -4.03 13.15
CA SER A 59 -16.68 -4.41 13.79
C SER A 59 -15.46 -3.73 13.15
N GLY A 60 -14.37 -3.58 13.89
CA GLY A 60 -13.08 -3.07 13.40
C GLY A 60 -12.95 -1.54 13.38
N GLY A 61 -11.74 -1.07 13.07
CA GLY A 61 -11.39 0.35 13.10
C GLY A 61 -11.91 1.18 11.92
N ALA A 62 -11.63 2.49 11.93
CA ALA A 62 -12.13 3.46 10.94
C ALA A 62 -11.88 3.04 9.48
N SER A 63 -10.72 2.47 9.15
CA SER A 63 -10.43 2.00 7.79
C SER A 63 -11.39 0.89 7.33
N ALA A 64 -11.70 -0.07 8.19
CA ALA A 64 -12.57 -1.19 7.83
C ALA A 64 -14.04 -0.76 7.70
N LYS A 65 -14.47 0.20 8.54
CA LYS A 65 -15.78 0.86 8.41
C LYS A 65 -15.86 1.71 7.15
N ASN A 66 -14.78 2.41 6.79
CA ASN A 66 -14.69 3.17 5.54
C ASN A 66 -14.77 2.27 4.30
N ASP A 67 -14.12 1.10 4.31
CA ASP A 67 -14.24 0.13 3.22
C ASP A 67 -15.68 -0.39 3.07
N ALA A 68 -16.37 -0.64 4.19
CA ALA A 68 -17.78 -1.05 4.20
C ALA A 68 -18.71 0.04 3.66
N LEU A 69 -18.51 1.29 4.06
CA LEU A 69 -19.26 2.43 3.53
C LEU A 69 -18.95 2.63 2.04
N ALA A 70 -17.71 2.43 1.61
CA ALA A 70 -17.31 2.58 0.21
C ALA A 70 -17.97 1.53 -0.70
N VAL A 71 -18.00 0.25 -0.30
CA VAL A 71 -18.70 -0.78 -1.08
C VAL A 71 -20.21 -0.51 -1.12
N LEU A 72 -20.82 -0.14 0.00
CA LEU A 72 -22.24 0.22 0.07
C LEU A 72 -22.57 1.40 -0.85
N SER A 73 -21.78 2.47 -0.80
CA SER A 73 -21.96 3.65 -1.66
C SER A 73 -21.89 3.28 -3.13
N ARG A 74 -21.00 2.37 -3.55
CA ARG A 74 -20.90 1.95 -4.96
C ARG A 74 -22.11 1.13 -5.41
N LEU A 75 -22.63 0.27 -4.53
CA LEU A 75 -23.86 -0.50 -4.79
C LEU A 75 -25.06 0.44 -4.96
N LEU A 76 -25.20 1.41 -4.07
CA LEU A 76 -26.29 2.39 -4.11
C LEU A 76 -26.17 3.37 -5.29
N ASP A 77 -24.96 3.75 -5.71
CA ASP A 77 -24.76 4.48 -6.97
C ASP A 77 -25.19 3.64 -8.19
N GLY A 78 -24.95 2.32 -8.15
CA GLY A 78 -25.49 1.38 -9.12
C GLY A 78 -27.01 1.37 -9.14
N ALA A 79 -27.63 1.21 -7.96
CA ALA A 79 -29.08 1.21 -7.79
C ALA A 79 -29.72 2.50 -8.32
N ARG A 80 -29.09 3.65 -8.04
CA ARG A 80 -29.51 4.97 -8.54
C ARG A 80 -29.46 5.05 -10.06
N ARG A 81 -28.36 4.57 -10.68
CA ARG A 81 -28.25 4.53 -12.15
C ARG A 81 -29.29 3.60 -12.79
N SER A 82 -29.67 2.54 -12.09
CA SER A 82 -30.73 1.62 -12.48
C SER A 82 -32.14 2.09 -12.08
N ARG A 83 -32.29 3.31 -11.53
CA ARG A 83 -33.57 3.93 -11.12
C ARG A 83 -34.35 3.15 -10.07
N PHE A 84 -33.67 2.35 -9.24
CA PHE A 84 -34.30 1.75 -8.05
C PHE A 84 -34.45 2.75 -6.91
N ILE A 85 -33.60 3.79 -6.90
CA ILE A 85 -33.60 4.89 -5.93
C ILE A 85 -33.25 6.18 -6.67
N ASP A 86 -33.72 7.32 -6.17
CA ASP A 86 -33.48 8.61 -6.82
C ASP A 86 -32.12 9.22 -6.45
N TYR A 87 -31.66 8.96 -5.22
CA TYR A 87 -30.39 9.46 -4.69
C TYR A 87 -29.65 8.39 -3.91
N ASN A 88 -28.37 8.62 -3.62
CA ASN A 88 -27.54 7.68 -2.86
C ASN A 88 -27.43 8.11 -1.39
N PRO A 89 -28.12 7.46 -0.44
CA PRO A 89 -28.11 7.85 0.97
C PRO A 89 -26.74 7.70 1.63
N ALA A 90 -25.85 6.85 1.12
CA ALA A 90 -24.50 6.70 1.67
C ALA A 90 -23.60 7.92 1.45
N ARG A 91 -23.99 8.86 0.58
CA ARG A 91 -23.25 10.11 0.34
C ARG A 91 -23.43 11.14 1.44
N GLU A 92 -24.54 11.09 2.15
CA GLU A 92 -24.86 11.98 3.28
C GLU A 92 -24.22 11.51 4.60
N VAL A 93 -23.75 10.26 4.64
CA VAL A 93 -23.18 9.65 5.84
C VAL A 93 -21.78 10.18 6.10
N LYS A 94 -21.55 10.67 7.33
CA LYS A 94 -20.22 11.13 7.74
C LYS A 94 -19.25 9.96 7.85
N ARG A 95 -18.13 10.05 7.13
CA ARG A 95 -17.08 9.04 7.18
C ARG A 95 -16.42 8.98 8.57
N PRO A 96 -16.16 7.77 9.11
CA PRO A 96 -15.40 7.64 10.33
C PRO A 96 -14.03 8.29 10.17
N SER A 97 -13.73 9.25 11.03
CA SER A 97 -12.42 9.89 11.07
C SER A 97 -11.37 8.84 11.41
N MET A 98 -10.32 8.79 10.61
CA MET A 98 -9.09 8.13 11.03
C MET A 98 -8.55 9.01 12.15
N ARG A 99 -8.44 8.49 13.39
CA ARG A 99 -7.82 9.21 14.53
C ARG A 99 -6.67 10.06 14.01
N GLU A 100 -6.61 11.32 14.46
CA GLU A 100 -5.65 12.34 14.02
C GLU A 100 -4.39 11.67 13.48
N SER A 101 -4.16 11.83 12.18
CA SER A 101 -2.94 11.32 11.59
C SER A 101 -1.80 12.06 12.26
N ILE A 102 -1.21 11.46 13.31
CA ILE A 102 0.07 11.89 13.88
C ILE A 102 0.95 12.19 12.67
N SER A 103 1.44 13.42 12.59
CA SER A 103 1.95 13.99 11.35
C SER A 103 2.98 13.02 10.73
N PRO A 104 3.00 12.84 9.40
CA PRO A 104 3.98 11.98 8.74
C PRO A 104 5.42 12.25 9.20
N VAL A 105 5.72 13.51 9.53
CA VAL A 105 6.99 14.01 10.07
C VAL A 105 7.28 13.41 11.45
N SER A 106 6.34 13.47 12.38
CA SER A 106 6.53 12.92 13.73
C SER A 106 6.67 11.40 13.78
N ARG A 107 6.26 10.68 12.73
CA ARG A 107 6.46 9.22 12.63
C ARG A 107 7.78 8.81 11.98
N ALA A 108 8.50 9.70 11.30
CA ALA A 108 9.76 9.36 10.63
C ALA A 108 10.82 8.90 11.65
N LEU A 109 11.71 7.98 11.24
CA LEU A 109 12.83 7.53 12.07
C LEU A 109 13.99 8.54 12.02
N ARG A 110 14.63 8.76 13.17
CA ARG A 110 15.93 9.47 13.25
C ARG A 110 17.06 8.60 12.70
N LEU A 111 18.16 9.24 12.26
CA LEU A 111 19.32 8.53 11.69
C LEU A 111 19.89 7.49 12.67
N GLU A 112 19.98 7.83 13.95
CA GLU A 112 20.41 6.92 15.02
C GLU A 112 19.50 5.69 15.10
N GLN A 113 18.18 5.90 15.08
CA GLN A 113 17.20 4.80 15.13
C GLN A 113 17.29 3.91 13.90
N ILE A 114 17.66 4.45 12.73
CA ILE A 114 17.88 3.67 11.51
C ILE A 114 19.17 2.85 11.62
N SER A 115 20.24 3.43 12.16
CA SER A 115 21.48 2.67 12.39
C SER A 115 21.19 1.50 13.33
N THR A 116 20.57 1.76 14.48
CA THR A 116 20.19 0.72 15.44
C THR A 116 19.25 -0.32 14.81
N LEU A 117 18.26 0.12 14.02
CA LEU A 117 17.36 -0.79 13.30
C LEU A 117 18.15 -1.73 12.37
N LEU A 118 19.06 -1.20 11.57
CA LEU A 118 19.85 -1.99 10.63
C LEU A 118 20.84 -2.91 11.35
N ASP A 119 21.43 -2.46 12.45
CA ASP A 119 22.39 -3.24 13.25
C ASP A 119 21.74 -4.41 13.98
N LEU A 120 20.50 -4.25 14.42
CA LEU A 120 19.72 -5.33 15.05
C LEU A 120 19.20 -6.37 14.04
N ILE A 121 19.12 -6.04 12.74
CA ILE A 121 18.73 -7.00 11.71
C ILE A 121 19.99 -7.78 11.26
N PRO A 122 19.97 -9.13 11.32
CA PRO A 122 21.07 -9.94 10.83
C PRO A 122 21.43 -9.61 9.38
N ASP A 123 22.72 -9.69 9.04
CA ASP A 123 23.15 -9.42 7.67
C ASP A 123 22.50 -10.42 6.70
N GLY A 124 22.03 -9.90 5.57
CA GLY A 124 21.27 -10.69 4.59
C GLY A 124 20.18 -9.91 3.87
N ALA A 125 19.26 -10.67 3.26
CA ALA A 125 18.20 -10.15 2.40
C ALA A 125 17.33 -9.08 3.11
N TYR A 126 16.96 -9.33 4.36
CA TYR A 126 16.08 -8.43 5.12
C TYR A 126 16.78 -7.12 5.48
N ARG A 127 18.03 -7.13 5.98
CA ARG A 127 18.78 -5.89 6.28
C ARG A 127 18.91 -5.00 5.04
N ARG A 128 19.24 -5.60 3.88
CA ARG A 128 19.34 -4.90 2.60
C ARG A 128 17.99 -4.33 2.16
N TYR A 129 16.90 -5.06 2.37
CA TYR A 129 15.54 -4.57 2.11
C TYR A 129 15.19 -3.35 2.96
N PHE A 130 15.45 -3.39 4.28
CA PHE A 130 15.19 -2.26 5.17
C PHE A 130 16.04 -1.03 4.82
N ALA A 131 17.32 -1.22 4.50
CA ALA A 131 18.20 -0.15 4.04
C ALA A 131 17.67 0.48 2.74
N ALA A 132 17.32 -0.35 1.75
CA ALA A 132 16.72 0.13 0.51
C ALA A 132 15.41 0.89 0.78
N HIS A 133 14.58 0.38 1.70
CA HIS A 133 13.29 0.95 2.02
C HIS A 133 13.40 2.37 2.60
N ASP A 134 14.33 2.56 3.56
CA ASP A 134 14.54 3.83 4.24
C ASP A 134 15.29 4.85 3.38
N TYR A 135 16.32 4.42 2.65
CA TYR A 135 17.15 5.34 1.85
C TYR A 135 16.51 5.77 0.54
N THR A 136 15.54 5.03 0.02
CA THR A 136 14.87 5.36 -1.25
C THR A 136 13.42 5.81 -1.06
N GLY A 137 12.78 5.47 0.06
CA GLY A 137 11.34 5.63 0.28
C GLY A 137 10.46 4.92 -0.75
N MET A 138 11.00 3.93 -1.46
CA MET A 138 10.22 3.11 -2.38
C MET A 138 9.04 2.47 -1.66
N ARG A 139 7.85 2.44 -2.26
CA ARG A 139 6.66 1.84 -1.63
C ARG A 139 6.78 0.31 -1.59
N GLY A 140 6.76 -0.26 -0.39
CA GLY A 140 6.93 -1.70 -0.10
C GLY A 140 5.78 -2.63 -0.52
N ARG A 141 5.28 -2.50 -1.75
CA ARG A 141 4.60 -3.63 -2.41
C ARG A 141 5.71 -4.41 -3.11
N GLY A 142 5.78 -5.72 -2.89
CA GLY A 142 6.82 -6.64 -3.37
C GLY A 142 7.03 -6.73 -4.89
N ASP A 143 6.64 -5.71 -5.65
CA ASP A 143 6.85 -5.49 -7.08
C ASP A 143 7.93 -4.44 -7.38
N CYS A 144 8.33 -3.61 -6.41
CA CYS A 144 9.35 -2.57 -6.65
C CYS A 144 10.76 -3.06 -6.33
N ALA A 145 11.12 -4.17 -6.96
CA ALA A 145 12.50 -4.48 -7.23
C ALA A 145 12.90 -3.69 -8.48
N ALA A 146 13.52 -2.53 -8.30
CA ALA A 146 14.12 -1.81 -9.40
C ALA A 146 15.04 -2.77 -10.17
N ARG A 147 14.66 -3.10 -11.41
CA ARG A 147 15.52 -3.82 -12.36
C ARG A 147 16.77 -2.98 -12.54
N TRP A 148 17.85 -3.36 -11.87
CA TRP A 148 18.99 -2.48 -11.58
C TRP A 148 19.96 -2.30 -12.75
N ARG A 149 19.56 -2.70 -13.97
CA ARG A 149 20.52 -2.84 -15.07
C ARG A 149 20.83 -1.58 -15.87
N ARG A 150 20.48 -0.37 -15.43
CA ARG A 150 20.83 0.82 -16.21
C ARG A 150 21.36 2.02 -15.43
N ARG A 151 22.22 1.81 -14.43
CA ARG A 151 22.94 2.99 -13.88
C ARG A 151 24.33 2.84 -13.30
N LEU A 152 24.84 1.64 -13.04
CA LEU A 152 26.26 1.53 -12.66
C LEU A 152 27.25 1.86 -13.79
N ARG A 153 26.81 1.98 -15.05
CA ARG A 153 27.67 2.44 -16.16
C ARG A 153 27.65 3.97 -16.39
N ALA A 154 26.82 4.72 -15.68
CA ALA A 154 26.58 6.14 -15.97
C ALA A 154 27.54 7.12 -15.27
N ARG A 155 28.71 6.68 -14.78
CA ARG A 155 29.84 7.58 -14.51
C ARG A 155 30.81 7.71 -15.69
N ARG A 156 30.57 7.04 -16.83
CA ARG A 156 31.44 7.20 -18.01
C ARG A 156 30.85 7.95 -19.19
N HIS A 157 29.53 8.03 -19.41
CA HIS A 157 28.97 8.92 -20.45
C HIS A 157 27.57 9.41 -20.10
N PRO A 158 27.34 10.75 -20.07
CA PRO A 158 26.00 11.31 -19.97
C PRO A 158 25.34 11.29 -21.35
N ARG A 159 24.01 11.09 -21.37
CA ARG A 159 23.05 11.20 -22.49
C ARG A 159 22.76 9.88 -23.24
N GLN A 160 21.62 9.28 -22.91
CA GLN A 160 20.50 9.00 -23.85
C GLN A 160 19.47 8.05 -23.19
N PRO A 161 18.17 8.39 -23.18
CA PRO A 161 17.11 7.45 -22.83
C PRO A 161 16.81 6.56 -24.04
N LEU A 162 16.88 5.24 -23.84
CA LEU A 162 16.38 4.25 -24.80
C LEU A 162 15.35 3.39 -24.07
N VAL A 163 14.11 3.42 -24.54
CA VAL A 163 13.00 2.57 -24.05
C VAL A 163 12.90 1.40 -25.02
N GLU A 164 12.97 0.17 -24.50
CA GLU A 164 12.64 -1.05 -25.25
C GLU A 164 11.59 -1.85 -24.47
N PRO A 165 10.44 -2.20 -25.09
CA PRO A 165 9.41 -3.03 -24.49
C PRO A 165 9.76 -4.53 -24.69
N GLY A 166 9.85 -5.31 -23.61
CA GLY A 166 10.35 -6.69 -23.72
C GLY A 166 9.75 -7.70 -22.73
N HIS A 167 8.65 -8.31 -23.18
CA HIS A 167 8.16 -9.68 -22.94
C HIS A 167 7.74 -10.15 -21.53
N ALA A 168 6.41 -10.32 -21.43
CA ALA A 168 5.69 -11.04 -20.41
C ALA A 168 5.94 -12.56 -20.47
N ARG A 169 6.22 -13.17 -19.32
CA ARG A 169 5.73 -14.52 -19.00
C ARG A 169 5.24 -14.55 -17.55
N ARG A 170 4.04 -15.14 -17.39
CA ARG A 170 3.15 -15.21 -16.22
C ARG A 170 2.32 -13.95 -15.96
N ALA A 171 1.23 -13.87 -16.73
CA ALA A 171 0.11 -12.97 -16.49
C ALA A 171 -0.59 -13.30 -15.17
N HIS A 172 -0.31 -12.53 -14.12
CA HIS A 172 -1.36 -12.12 -13.20
C HIS A 172 -1.74 -10.70 -13.61
N ARG A 173 -3.01 -10.48 -13.95
CA ARG A 173 -3.60 -9.17 -14.24
C ARG A 173 -3.37 -8.22 -13.06
N ALA A 174 -2.24 -7.53 -13.05
CA ALA A 174 -2.02 -6.37 -12.22
C ALA A 174 -2.59 -5.17 -12.99
N VAL A 175 -3.79 -4.74 -12.60
CA VAL A 175 -4.30 -3.42 -12.98
C VAL A 175 -3.32 -2.40 -12.40
N ALA A 176 -2.54 -1.78 -13.29
CA ALA A 176 -1.44 -0.91 -12.94
C ALA A 176 -1.91 0.23 -12.02
N GLN A 177 -1.32 0.34 -10.83
CA GLN A 177 -0.97 1.69 -10.36
C GLN A 177 0.18 2.03 -11.27
N GLU A 178 0.08 3.13 -12.01
CA GLU A 178 1.21 3.65 -12.76
C GLU A 178 2.42 3.63 -11.83
N ALA A 179 3.29 2.63 -12.04
CA ALA A 179 4.56 2.58 -11.39
C ALA A 179 5.35 3.67 -12.10
N GLN A 180 5.27 4.90 -11.58
CA GLN A 180 6.17 5.96 -11.99
C GLN A 180 7.58 5.40 -11.81
N VAL A 181 8.27 5.17 -12.92
CA VAL A 181 9.67 4.76 -12.92
C VAL A 181 10.47 5.99 -12.50
N ALA A 182 10.64 6.16 -11.20
CA ALA A 182 11.44 7.21 -10.63
C ALA A 182 12.90 6.78 -10.59
N ASP A 183 13.75 7.63 -11.13
CA ASP A 183 15.19 7.50 -11.09
C ASP A 183 15.71 7.88 -9.70
N VAL A 184 15.90 6.88 -8.82
CA VAL A 184 16.42 7.13 -7.45
C VAL A 184 17.95 7.14 -7.45
N PRO A 185 18.61 8.24 -7.06
CA PRO A 185 20.05 8.27 -6.90
C PRO A 185 20.49 7.25 -5.84
N LEU A 186 21.49 6.42 -6.17
CA LEU A 186 22.12 5.56 -5.17
C LEU A 186 22.98 6.44 -4.27
N ILE A 187 22.46 6.77 -3.10
CA ILE A 187 23.21 7.45 -2.05
C ILE A 187 24.33 6.52 -1.53
N ASP A 188 25.44 7.08 -1.08
CA ASP A 188 26.60 6.27 -0.67
C ASP A 188 26.29 5.34 0.52
N ALA A 189 25.38 5.74 1.41
CA ALA A 189 24.91 4.89 2.51
C ALA A 189 24.18 3.61 2.04
N LEU A 190 23.59 3.60 0.84
CA LEU A 190 22.89 2.43 0.28
C LEU A 190 23.82 1.55 -0.58
N ARG A 191 24.95 2.10 -1.04
CA ARG A 191 25.92 1.42 -1.91
C ARG A 191 26.34 0.03 -1.42
N PRO A 192 26.81 -0.17 -0.16
CA PRO A 192 27.26 -1.49 0.28
C PRO A 192 26.14 -2.54 0.26
N TYR A 193 24.91 -2.15 0.59
CA TYR A 193 23.75 -3.03 0.56
C TYR A 193 23.36 -3.42 -0.86
N ALA A 194 23.40 -2.47 -1.80
CA ALA A 194 23.10 -2.72 -3.20
C ALA A 194 24.15 -3.62 -3.87
N GLU A 195 25.44 -3.39 -3.59
CA GLU A 195 26.53 -4.22 -4.11
C GLU A 195 26.46 -5.65 -3.56
N ALA A 196 26.21 -5.82 -2.27
CA ALA A 196 26.01 -7.13 -1.66
C ALA A 196 24.79 -7.86 -2.24
N ALA A 197 23.70 -7.14 -2.50
CA ALA A 197 22.49 -7.68 -3.09
C ALA A 197 22.66 -8.10 -4.56
N ALA A 198 23.57 -7.44 -5.29
CA ALA A 198 23.83 -7.72 -6.70
C ALA A 198 24.74 -8.94 -6.95
N ARG A 199 25.45 -9.44 -5.92
CA ARG A 199 26.36 -10.58 -6.07
C ARG A 199 25.60 -11.81 -6.55
N GLY A 200 26.10 -12.44 -7.62
CA GLY A 200 25.50 -13.65 -8.20
C GLY A 200 24.23 -13.41 -9.04
N LYS A 201 23.77 -12.16 -9.18
CA LYS A 201 22.54 -11.83 -9.92
C LYS A 201 22.83 -11.43 -11.37
N ARG A 202 21.91 -11.82 -12.24
CA ARG A 202 21.84 -11.38 -13.64
C ARG A 202 21.02 -10.10 -13.73
N GLY A 203 21.14 -9.43 -14.86
CA GLY A 203 20.52 -8.13 -15.07
C GLY A 203 19.00 -8.04 -15.06
N SER A 204 18.37 -9.18 -15.32
CA SER A 204 16.92 -9.35 -15.28
C SER A 204 16.41 -9.51 -13.85
N ASP A 205 17.29 -9.78 -12.91
CA ASP A 205 16.91 -10.28 -11.59
C ASP A 205 16.53 -9.14 -10.68
N VAL A 206 15.68 -9.47 -9.72
CA VAL A 206 15.22 -8.57 -8.66
C VAL A 206 16.40 -8.28 -7.73
N LEU A 207 16.77 -6.99 -7.55
CA LEU A 207 17.92 -6.65 -6.72
C LEU A 207 17.69 -7.01 -5.24
N PHE A 208 16.53 -6.67 -4.68
CA PHE A 208 16.17 -6.99 -3.29
C PHE A 208 15.05 -8.03 -3.28
N ASP A 209 15.42 -9.31 -3.21
CA ASP A 209 14.55 -10.47 -3.01
C ASP A 209 14.72 -11.03 -1.59
N GLY A 210 13.85 -11.96 -1.23
CA GLY A 210 14.00 -12.76 -0.02
C GLY A 210 15.16 -13.76 -0.14
N PRO A 211 15.54 -14.40 0.98
CA PRO A 211 16.68 -15.32 1.05
C PRO A 211 16.71 -16.39 -0.06
N ASP A 212 15.54 -16.91 -0.45
CA ASP A 212 15.38 -17.95 -1.46
C ASP A 212 14.98 -17.41 -2.85
N GLY A 213 15.23 -16.13 -3.14
CA GLY A 213 14.76 -15.46 -4.36
C GLY A 213 13.25 -15.16 -4.37
N GLY A 214 12.56 -15.41 -3.25
CA GLY A 214 11.14 -15.15 -3.07
C GLY A 214 10.79 -13.66 -2.97
N ARG A 215 9.51 -13.33 -3.10
CA ARG A 215 9.05 -11.94 -2.96
C ARG A 215 9.06 -11.48 -1.50
N LEU A 216 9.50 -10.24 -1.28
CA LEU A 216 9.40 -9.56 0.00
C LEU A 216 8.03 -8.87 0.11
N THR A 217 7.33 -9.14 1.19
CA THR A 217 6.01 -8.59 1.53
C THR A 217 6.06 -8.03 2.94
N ASN A 218 5.20 -7.07 3.26
CA ASN A 218 5.13 -6.56 4.63
C ASN A 218 4.88 -7.66 5.67
N HIS A 219 4.18 -8.73 5.31
CA HIS A 219 3.89 -9.83 6.23
C HIS A 219 5.14 -10.69 6.49
N ASN A 220 5.81 -11.19 5.45
CA ASN A 220 6.97 -12.08 5.65
C ASN A 220 8.17 -11.32 6.23
N VAL A 221 8.39 -10.06 5.84
CA VAL A 221 9.46 -9.23 6.39
C VAL A 221 9.23 -9.00 7.89
N ARG A 222 8.02 -8.61 8.29
CA ARG A 222 7.70 -8.40 9.72
C ARG A 222 7.92 -9.64 10.57
N ARG A 223 7.55 -10.81 10.04
CA ARG A 223 7.75 -12.09 10.71
C ARG A 223 9.23 -12.45 10.82
N ALA A 224 10.00 -12.24 9.75
CA ALA A 224 11.40 -12.64 9.70
C ALA A 224 12.32 -11.82 10.63
N VAL A 225 12.02 -10.55 10.86
CA VAL A 225 12.86 -9.66 11.70
C VAL A 225 12.32 -9.47 13.12
N ASN A 226 11.32 -10.27 13.51
CA ASN A 226 10.59 -10.11 14.77
C ASN A 226 10.19 -8.64 15.05
N TRP A 227 9.39 -8.08 14.13
CA TRP A 227 9.10 -6.63 14.08
C TRP A 227 8.67 -6.00 15.41
N GLN A 228 8.01 -6.77 16.27
CA GLN A 228 7.54 -6.29 17.57
C GLN A 228 8.68 -6.01 18.55
N GLU A 229 9.66 -6.90 18.66
CA GLU A 229 10.84 -6.68 19.50
C GLU A 229 11.72 -5.58 18.92
N LEU A 230 11.86 -5.57 17.59
CA LEU A 230 12.69 -4.60 16.89
C LEU A 230 12.21 -3.16 17.09
N ARG A 231 10.90 -2.90 17.00
CA ARG A 231 10.33 -1.56 17.23
C ARG A 231 10.46 -1.10 18.69
N GLU A 232 10.46 -2.04 19.64
CA GLU A 232 10.62 -1.77 21.07
C GLU A 232 12.08 -1.40 21.37
N ALA A 233 13.04 -2.14 20.81
CA ALA A 233 14.47 -1.87 20.96
C ALA A 233 14.91 -0.49 20.42
N ILE A 234 14.27 0.02 19.35
CA ILE A 234 14.56 1.36 18.81
C ILE A 234 13.74 2.50 19.47
N GLY A 235 12.99 2.19 20.52
CA GLY A 235 12.15 3.15 21.25
C GLY A 235 10.98 3.70 20.44
N ARG A 236 10.45 2.93 19.48
CA ARG A 236 9.33 3.32 18.61
C ARG A 236 8.24 2.25 18.54
N PRO A 237 7.56 1.93 19.65
CA PRO A 237 6.50 0.93 19.66
C PRO A 237 5.31 1.30 18.76
N ASP A 238 5.14 2.57 18.41
CA ASP A 238 4.12 3.08 17.50
C ASP A 238 4.42 2.82 16.02
N LEU A 239 5.65 2.39 15.67
CA LEU A 239 6.12 2.31 14.29
C LEU A 239 5.46 1.17 13.51
N GLY A 240 4.71 1.53 12.47
CA GLY A 240 4.30 0.61 11.43
C GLY A 240 5.41 0.41 10.39
N ILE A 241 5.49 -0.76 9.77
CA ILE A 241 6.45 -1.01 8.68
C ILE A 241 6.27 -0.03 7.49
N HIS A 242 5.07 0.52 7.33
CA HIS A 242 4.77 1.55 6.33
C HIS A 242 5.37 2.92 6.68
N ASP A 243 5.76 3.17 7.93
CA ASP A 243 6.35 4.43 8.37
C ASP A 243 7.81 4.59 7.93
N LEU A 244 8.49 3.48 7.62
CA LEU A 244 9.84 3.45 7.03
C LEU A 244 9.92 4.23 5.71
N GLN A 245 8.78 4.43 5.05
CA GLN A 245 8.66 5.12 3.76
C GLN A 245 8.70 6.65 3.86
N ARG A 246 8.58 7.21 5.07
CA ARG A 246 8.27 8.64 5.23
C ARG A 246 9.49 9.55 5.27
N ARG A 247 10.72 9.02 5.40
CA ARG A 247 11.94 9.84 5.54
C ARG A 247 12.37 10.54 4.27
N THR A 248 12.37 9.86 3.12
CA THR A 248 12.93 10.44 1.88
C THR A 248 12.10 11.56 1.28
N GLY A 249 10.82 11.67 1.63
CA GLY A 249 9.99 12.81 1.25
C GLY A 249 10.44 14.14 1.87
N ASN A 250 11.19 14.10 2.98
CA ASN A 250 11.62 15.28 3.72
C ASN A 250 13.07 15.71 3.43
N VAL A 251 13.91 14.83 2.89
CA VAL A 251 15.34 15.13 2.63
C VAL A 251 15.53 15.92 1.33
N THR A 252 14.50 15.98 0.46
CA THR A 252 14.55 16.65 -0.85
C THR A 252 13.99 18.07 -0.89
N THR A 253 13.72 18.71 0.26
CA THR A 253 13.53 20.17 0.29
C THR A 253 14.83 20.85 0.70
N PRO A 254 15.70 21.23 -0.25
CA PRO A 254 16.71 22.22 0.05
C PRO A 254 15.97 23.50 0.43
N ASN A 255 16.21 23.93 1.67
CA ASN A 255 15.88 25.24 2.19
C ASN A 255 16.33 26.30 1.17
N GLN A 256 15.41 26.82 0.37
CA GLN A 256 15.65 28.05 -0.37
C GLN A 256 15.55 29.20 0.63
N ALA A 257 16.62 29.40 1.40
CA ALA A 257 16.92 30.70 1.96
C ALA A 257 17.21 31.62 0.76
N LYS A 258 16.26 32.50 0.44
CA LYS A 258 16.53 33.65 -0.41
C LYS A 258 17.24 34.72 0.43
N PRO A 259 18.19 35.47 -0.18
CA PRO A 259 18.87 36.58 0.47
C PRO A 259 17.90 37.73 0.80
#